data_AF-A0A2A2QJI1-F1
#
_entry.id   AF-A0A2A2QJI1-F1
#
_cell.length_a   1.000
_cell.length_b   1.000
_cell.length_c   1.000
_cell.angle_alpha   90.00
_cell.angle_beta   90.00
_cell.angle_gamma   90.00
#
_symmetry.space_group_name_H-M   'P 1'
#
loop_
_entity.id
_entity.type
_entity.pdbx_description
1 polymer ?
#
loop_
_entity_poly.entity_id
_entity_poly.type
_entity_poly.pdbx_seq_one_letter_code
_entity_poly.pdbx_strand_id
1 'polypeptide(L)'
;MALKNKETEGAELPKPPTETPGTKPETNGARPRRSNEEVERRLNPYIDANQEAFARYTNLVKDDPVHAVRTLMLKDMNTHEAEMRFVAKQMPAAKEWYDKQTVEVKKAIDKRIAEVHPYNRDQAFVQAVVKERNWQNRLPLAQTPRPAMAGARP
;
A
#
# COMPACT_ATOMS: atom_id res chain seq x y z
N MET A 1 -34.25 -73.87 -22.62
CA MET A 1 -34.11 -72.82 -23.65
C MET A 1 -33.37 -71.64 -23.04
N ALA A 2 -32.52 -71.00 -23.84
CA ALA A 2 -31.74 -69.83 -23.49
C ALA A 2 -32.57 -68.53 -23.49
N LEU A 3 -32.04 -67.53 -22.78
CA LEU A 3 -31.95 -66.08 -23.09
C LEU A 3 -32.28 -65.27 -21.83
N LYS A 4 -31.27 -64.80 -21.08
CA LYS A 4 -30.63 -63.47 -21.24
C LYS A 4 -31.65 -62.34 -21.18
N ASN A 5 -31.61 -61.59 -20.09
CA ASN A 5 -31.24 -60.17 -20.15
C ASN A 5 -30.47 -59.80 -18.88
N LYS A 6 -29.45 -59.00 -19.12
CA LYS A 6 -28.36 -58.56 -18.25
C LYS A 6 -28.65 -57.09 -17.91
N GLU A 7 -27.93 -56.57 -16.91
CA GLU A 7 -27.76 -55.14 -16.59
C GLU A 7 -28.86 -54.55 -15.70
N THR A 8 -28.61 -53.78 -14.63
CA THR A 8 -27.41 -53.29 -13.92
C THR A 8 -28.01 -52.67 -12.65
N GLU A 9 -27.60 -53.10 -11.46
CA GLU A 9 -26.82 -52.30 -10.51
C GLU A 9 -27.23 -50.82 -10.37
N GLY A 10 -27.52 -50.42 -9.14
CA GLY A 10 -27.38 -49.02 -8.73
C GLY A 10 -28.51 -48.46 -7.88
N ALA A 11 -28.55 -48.87 -6.61
CA ALA A 11 -29.27 -48.28 -5.48
C ALA A 11 -29.80 -46.84 -5.67
N GLU A 12 -31.13 -46.71 -5.59
CA GLU A 12 -31.80 -45.47 -5.22
C GLU A 12 -31.32 -45.02 -3.83
N LEU A 13 -30.56 -43.93 -3.80
CA LEU A 13 -30.37 -43.10 -2.61
C LEU A 13 -30.92 -41.70 -2.90
N PRO A 14 -31.65 -41.10 -1.94
CA PRO A 14 -32.50 -39.94 -2.17
C PRO A 14 -31.69 -38.67 -2.45
N LYS A 15 -32.17 -37.88 -3.42
CA LYS A 15 -31.64 -36.58 -3.83
C LYS A 15 -31.74 -35.58 -2.65
N PRO A 16 -30.65 -34.96 -2.17
CA PRO A 16 -30.75 -33.76 -1.36
C PRO A 16 -31.11 -32.55 -2.25
N PRO A 17 -31.79 -31.54 -1.68
CA PRO A 17 -32.44 -30.47 -2.44
C PRO A 17 -31.44 -29.55 -3.15
N THR A 18 -31.82 -29.18 -4.38
CA THR A 18 -31.15 -28.20 -5.24
C THR A 18 -31.12 -26.82 -4.57
N GLU A 19 -30.05 -26.51 -3.85
CA GLU A 19 -29.72 -25.13 -3.51
C GLU A 19 -29.22 -24.44 -4.78
N THR A 20 -30.05 -23.54 -5.30
CA THR A 20 -29.67 -22.57 -6.32
C THR A 20 -28.48 -21.77 -5.76
N PRO A 21 -27.30 -21.73 -6.43
CA PRO A 21 -26.21 -20.90 -5.95
C PRO A 21 -26.65 -19.45 -6.05
N GLY A 22 -26.90 -18.85 -4.89
CA GLY A 22 -27.17 -17.43 -4.74
C GLY A 22 -26.10 -16.63 -5.48
N THR A 23 -26.56 -15.79 -6.39
CA THR A 23 -25.79 -14.80 -7.12
C THR A 23 -24.87 -14.07 -6.14
N LYS A 24 -23.56 -14.37 -6.19
CA LYS A 24 -22.55 -13.55 -5.53
C LYS A 24 -22.73 -12.13 -6.07
N PRO A 25 -22.97 -11.09 -5.25
CA PRO A 25 -22.75 -9.75 -5.73
C PRO A 25 -21.24 -9.66 -5.98
N GLU A 26 -20.85 -9.39 -7.22
CA GLU A 26 -19.51 -8.91 -7.53
C GLU A 26 -19.35 -7.55 -6.85
N THR A 27 -19.05 -7.56 -5.55
CA THR A 27 -18.39 -6.43 -4.90
C THR A 27 -17.00 -6.34 -5.50
N ASN A 28 -16.93 -5.65 -6.64
CA ASN A 28 -15.75 -4.96 -7.12
C ASN A 28 -15.01 -4.41 -5.88
N GLY A 29 -13.72 -4.74 -5.72
CA GLY A 29 -12.92 -4.61 -4.50
C GLY A 29 -12.75 -3.19 -3.95
N ALA A 30 -13.86 -2.51 -3.64
CA ALA A 30 -13.90 -1.30 -2.86
C ALA A 30 -13.58 -1.70 -1.42
N ARG A 31 -12.29 -1.62 -1.08
CA ARG A 31 -11.87 -1.58 0.33
C ARG A 31 -12.77 -0.55 1.03
N PRO A 32 -13.42 -0.89 2.16
CA PRO A 32 -14.23 0.09 2.87
C PRO A 32 -13.38 1.33 3.13
N ARG A 33 -13.97 2.54 2.96
CA ARG A 33 -13.32 3.81 3.30
C ARG A 33 -12.82 3.69 4.74
N ARG A 34 -11.53 3.44 4.92
CA ARG A 34 -10.87 3.57 6.22
C ARG A 34 -10.73 5.06 6.46
N SER A 35 -11.76 5.66 7.05
CA SER A 35 -11.68 7.03 7.56
C SER A 35 -10.57 7.06 8.61
N ASN A 36 -9.48 7.76 8.29
CA ASN A 36 -8.42 8.00 9.25
C ASN A 36 -8.80 9.27 10.02
N GLU A 37 -9.27 9.11 11.25
CA GLU A 37 -9.74 10.23 12.09
C GLU A 37 -8.69 11.33 12.25
N GLU A 38 -7.40 10.98 12.24
CA GLU A 38 -6.31 11.95 12.31
C GLU A 38 -6.18 12.78 11.03
N VAL A 39 -6.50 12.19 9.88
CA VAL A 39 -6.52 12.93 8.60
C VAL A 39 -7.71 13.87 8.58
N GLU A 40 -8.90 13.41 8.98
CA GLU A 40 -10.11 14.23 9.07
C GLU A 40 -9.92 15.40 10.05
N ARG A 41 -9.27 15.18 11.19
CA ARG A 41 -8.95 16.24 12.17
C ARG A 41 -8.08 17.36 11.57
N ARG A 42 -7.16 17.04 10.66
CA ARG A 42 -6.31 18.03 9.98
C ARG A 42 -7.01 18.65 8.77
N LEU A 43 -7.84 17.86 8.10
CA LEU A 43 -8.51 18.25 6.88
C LEU A 43 -9.69 19.19 7.15
N ASN A 44 -10.47 18.94 8.21
CA ASN A 44 -11.65 19.76 8.52
C ASN A 44 -11.30 21.25 8.76
N PRO A 45 -10.30 21.61 9.60
CA PRO A 45 -9.90 23.01 9.76
C PRO A 45 -9.36 23.63 8.46
N TYR A 46 -8.72 22.81 7.61
CA TYR A 46 -8.23 23.28 6.32
C TYR A 46 -9.37 23.55 5.33
N ILE A 47 -10.42 22.72 5.33
CA ILE A 47 -11.64 22.94 4.54
C ILE A 47 -12.37 24.18 5.04
N ASP A 48 -12.50 24.34 6.36
CA ASP A 48 -13.15 25.51 6.97
C ASP A 48 -12.41 26.81 6.64
N ALA A 49 -11.08 26.78 6.59
CA ALA A 49 -10.27 27.92 6.17
C ALA A 49 -10.30 28.18 4.65
N ASN A 50 -10.67 27.19 3.83
CA ASN A 50 -10.62 27.26 2.36
C ASN A 50 -11.95 26.84 1.71
N GLN A 51 -13.06 27.38 2.19
CA GLN A 51 -14.40 27.03 1.72
C GLN A 51 -14.58 27.26 0.21
N GLU A 52 -13.98 28.32 -0.34
CA GLU A 52 -14.01 28.61 -1.78
C GLU A 52 -13.33 27.51 -2.61
N ALA A 53 -12.20 26.99 -2.12
CA ALA A 53 -11.51 25.89 -2.78
C ALA A 53 -12.33 24.60 -2.71
N PHE A 54 -12.96 24.33 -1.57
CA PHE A 54 -13.85 23.17 -1.39
C PHE A 54 -15.05 23.23 -2.34
N ALA A 55 -15.70 24.40 -2.45
CA ALA A 55 -16.80 24.62 -3.40
C ALA A 55 -16.35 24.44 -4.85
N ARG A 56 -15.18 24.99 -5.23
CA ARG A 56 -14.61 24.83 -6.57
C ARG A 56 -14.35 23.37 -6.92
N TYR A 57 -13.73 22.59 -6.02
CA TYR A 57 -13.48 21.17 -6.26
C TYR A 57 -14.78 20.36 -6.30
N THR A 58 -15.76 20.72 -5.47
CA THR A 58 -17.08 20.07 -5.48
C THR A 58 -17.80 20.30 -6.80
N ASN A 59 -17.77 21.52 -7.34
CA ASN A 59 -18.36 21.84 -8.63
C ASN A 59 -17.59 21.16 -9.78
N LEU A 60 -16.26 21.15 -9.73
CA LEU A 60 -15.43 20.46 -10.71
C LEU A 60 -15.79 18.97 -10.85
N VAL A 61 -16.00 18.28 -9.73
CA VAL A 61 -16.39 16.85 -9.74
C VAL A 61 -17.80 16.64 -10.27
N LYS A 62 -18.71 17.60 -10.06
CA LYS A 62 -20.10 17.54 -10.54
C LYS A 62 -20.20 17.83 -12.04
N ASP A 63 -19.47 18.85 -12.51
CA ASP A 63 -19.58 19.39 -13.86
C ASP A 63 -18.73 18.58 -14.87
N ASP A 64 -17.49 18.22 -14.50
CA ASP A 64 -16.60 17.41 -15.34
C ASP A 64 -15.76 16.43 -14.49
N PRO A 65 -16.28 15.23 -14.23
CA PRO A 65 -15.56 14.24 -13.42
C PRO A 65 -14.27 13.77 -14.10
N VAL A 66 -14.18 13.79 -15.44
CA VAL A 66 -12.97 13.37 -16.15
C VAL A 66 -11.86 14.40 -15.95
N HIS A 67 -12.19 15.69 -16.03
CA HIS A 67 -11.24 16.75 -15.74
C HIS A 67 -10.85 16.80 -14.26
N ALA A 68 -11.76 16.50 -13.33
CA ALA A 68 -11.44 16.35 -11.92
C ALA A 68 -10.39 15.24 -11.68
N VAL A 69 -10.56 14.08 -12.30
CA VAL A 69 -9.60 12.97 -12.22
C VAL A 69 -8.25 13.38 -12.80
N ARG A 70 -8.22 14.04 -13.96
CA ARG A 70 -6.97 14.54 -14.56
C ARG A 70 -6.27 15.57 -13.67
N THR A 71 -7.02 16.45 -13.02
CA THR A 71 -6.47 17.44 -12.08
C THR A 71 -5.85 16.77 -10.87
N LEU A 72 -6.49 15.70 -10.35
CA LEU A 72 -5.91 14.89 -9.28
C LEU A 72 -4.62 14.21 -9.74
N MET A 73 -4.63 13.56 -10.91
CA MET A 73 -3.42 12.95 -11.48
C MET A 73 -2.30 13.96 -11.72
N LEU A 74 -2.62 15.19 -12.14
CA LEU A 74 -1.65 16.27 -12.31
C LEU A 74 -1.01 16.67 -10.97
N LYS A 75 -1.81 16.74 -9.89
CA LYS A 75 -1.28 17.02 -8.55
C LYS A 75 -0.36 15.90 -8.07
N ASP A 76 -0.72 14.65 -8.33
CA ASP A 76 0.11 13.49 -7.98
C ASP A 76 1.42 13.50 -8.78
N MET A 77 1.36 13.83 -10.08
CA MET A 77 2.53 14.01 -10.93
C MET A 77 3.47 15.10 -10.39
N ASN A 78 2.95 16.28 -10.06
CA ASN A 78 3.76 17.38 -9.50
C ASN A 78 4.40 17.00 -8.16
N THR A 79 3.68 16.25 -7.32
CA THR A 79 4.20 15.74 -6.05
C THR A 79 5.34 14.76 -6.30
N HIS A 80 5.15 13.83 -7.23
CA HIS A 80 6.18 12.88 -7.64
C HIS A 80 7.41 13.59 -8.23
N GLU A 81 7.25 14.60 -9.08
CA GLU A 81 8.37 15.37 -9.61
C GLU A 81 9.17 16.07 -8.49
N ALA A 82 8.49 16.64 -7.49
CA ALA A 82 9.14 17.24 -6.34
C ALA A 82 9.93 16.20 -5.52
N GLU A 83 9.35 15.02 -5.31
CA GLU A 83 10.04 13.89 -4.68
C GLU A 83 11.25 13.45 -5.51
N MET A 84 11.13 13.33 -6.82
CA MET A 84 12.22 12.93 -7.70
C MET A 84 13.36 13.94 -7.71
N ARG A 85 13.08 15.25 -7.60
CA ARG A 85 14.11 16.27 -7.39
C ARG A 85 14.87 16.08 -6.08
N PHE A 86 14.17 15.65 -5.02
CA PHE A 86 14.81 15.32 -3.75
C PHE A 86 15.63 14.04 -3.86
N VAL A 87 15.08 12.99 -4.48
CA VAL A 87 15.77 11.72 -4.76
C VAL A 87 17.05 11.99 -5.55
N ALA A 88 16.99 12.76 -6.64
CA ALA A 88 18.15 13.11 -7.46
C ALA A 88 19.28 13.76 -6.65
N LYS A 89 18.94 14.62 -5.67
CA LYS A 89 19.93 15.22 -4.76
C LYS A 89 20.54 14.20 -3.80
N GLN A 90 19.77 13.21 -3.35
CA GLN A 90 20.22 12.17 -2.42
C GLN A 90 20.92 11.00 -3.13
N MET A 91 20.73 10.82 -4.44
CA MET A 91 21.30 9.71 -5.21
C MET A 91 22.83 9.56 -5.06
N PRO A 92 23.65 10.62 -5.13
CA PRO A 92 25.10 10.49 -4.94
C PRO A 92 25.46 9.94 -3.55
N ALA A 93 24.88 10.53 -2.50
CA ALA A 93 25.11 10.10 -1.12
C ALA A 93 24.59 8.68 -0.85
N ALA A 94 23.46 8.30 -1.46
CA ALA A 94 22.89 6.96 -1.36
C ALA A 94 23.78 5.92 -2.04
N LYS A 95 24.36 6.25 -3.21
CA LYS A 95 25.32 5.38 -3.92
C LYS A 95 26.59 5.19 -3.11
N GLU A 96 27.19 6.26 -2.59
CA GLU A 96 28.39 6.16 -1.75
C GLU A 96 28.16 5.32 -0.50
N TRP A 97 26.98 5.44 0.12
CA TRP A 97 26.62 4.60 1.27
C TRP A 97 26.43 3.14 0.88
N TYR A 98 25.73 2.90 -0.25
CA TYR A 98 25.52 1.56 -0.78
C TYR A 98 26.86 0.88 -1.11
N ASP A 99 27.80 1.58 -1.76
CA ASP A 99 29.09 1.03 -2.15
C ASP A 99 29.94 0.59 -0.95
N LYS A 100 29.89 1.34 0.15
CA LYS A 100 30.59 1.05 1.41
C LYS A 100 29.96 -0.08 2.23
N GLN A 101 28.76 -0.54 1.85
CA GLN A 101 27.99 -1.50 2.65
C GLN A 101 28.33 -2.97 2.32
N THR A 102 28.06 -3.87 3.27
CA THR A 102 28.25 -5.32 3.10
C THR A 102 27.39 -5.93 1.99
N VAL A 103 27.87 -7.04 1.41
CA VAL A 103 27.22 -7.74 0.28
C VAL A 103 25.79 -8.21 0.62
N GLU A 104 25.52 -8.53 1.89
CA GLU A 104 24.19 -8.96 2.33
C GLU A 104 23.15 -7.84 2.26
N VAL A 105 23.53 -6.63 2.69
CA VAL A 105 22.64 -5.46 2.66
C VAL A 105 22.41 -5.00 1.23
N LYS A 106 23.44 -5.07 0.36
CA LYS A 106 23.29 -4.82 -1.08
C LYS A 106 22.23 -5.73 -1.69
N LYS A 107 22.32 -7.05 -1.45
CA LYS A 107 21.32 -8.03 -1.91
C LYS A 107 19.92 -7.76 -1.36
N ALA A 108 19.80 -7.34 -0.10
CA ALA A 108 18.50 -7.00 0.50
C ALA A 108 17.85 -5.78 -0.17
N ILE A 109 18.65 -4.77 -0.51
CA ILE A 109 18.21 -3.58 -1.24
C ILE A 109 17.81 -3.96 -2.67
N ASP A 110 18.65 -4.72 -3.39
CA ASP A 110 18.38 -5.14 -4.76
C ASP A 110 17.10 -5.97 -4.87
N LYS A 111 16.87 -6.89 -3.91
CA LYS A 111 15.63 -7.68 -3.83
C LYS A 111 14.39 -6.81 -3.66
N ARG A 112 14.48 -5.73 -2.86
CA ARG A 112 13.35 -4.79 -2.63
C ARG A 112 13.05 -3.95 -3.88
N ILE A 113 14.05 -3.71 -4.73
CA ILE A 113 13.90 -2.88 -5.95
C ILE A 113 13.51 -3.73 -7.16
N ALA A 114 13.77 -5.04 -7.15
CA ALA A 114 13.52 -5.94 -8.27
C ALA A 114 12.07 -5.90 -8.78
N GLU A 115 11.09 -5.82 -7.88
CA GLU A 115 9.66 -5.78 -8.21
C GLU A 115 9.14 -4.36 -8.49
N VAL A 116 9.96 -3.33 -8.29
CA VAL A 116 9.55 -1.94 -8.48
C VAL A 116 9.59 -1.57 -9.96
N HIS A 117 8.51 -0.95 -10.42
CA HIS A 117 8.39 -0.43 -11.78
C HIS A 117 9.57 0.48 -12.13
N PRO A 118 10.18 0.38 -13.33
CA PRO A 118 11.37 1.14 -13.72
C PRO A 118 11.29 2.64 -13.44
N TYR A 119 10.10 3.23 -13.65
CA TYR A 119 9.81 4.64 -13.40
C TYR A 119 10.09 5.11 -11.96
N ASN A 120 9.98 4.20 -10.96
CA ASN A 120 10.14 4.52 -9.54
C ASN A 120 11.40 3.90 -8.93
N ARG A 121 12.31 3.31 -9.73
CA ARG A 121 13.45 2.56 -9.20
C ARG A 121 14.43 3.43 -8.41
N ASP A 122 14.73 4.63 -8.89
CA ASP A 122 15.64 5.54 -8.20
C ASP A 122 15.07 5.99 -6.85
N GLN A 123 13.76 6.28 -6.81
CA GLN A 123 13.05 6.59 -5.58
C GLN A 123 13.09 5.41 -4.61
N ALA A 124 12.79 4.20 -5.08
CA ALA A 124 12.82 2.99 -4.27
C ALA A 124 14.23 2.68 -3.75
N PHE A 125 15.26 2.93 -4.54
CA PHE A 125 16.65 2.78 -4.12
C PHE A 125 17.01 3.71 -2.98
N VAL A 126 16.75 5.02 -3.13
CA VAL A 126 17.04 6.01 -2.08
C VAL A 126 16.23 5.70 -0.81
N GLN A 127 14.95 5.34 -0.94
CA GLN A 127 14.13 4.98 0.22
C GLN A 127 14.63 3.70 0.90
N ALA A 128 15.05 2.68 0.16
CA ALA A 128 15.61 1.45 0.71
C ALA A 128 16.92 1.71 1.46
N VAL A 129 17.82 2.53 0.89
CA VAL A 129 19.08 2.95 1.51
C VAL A 129 18.81 3.74 2.80
N VAL A 130 17.92 4.75 2.75
CA VAL A 130 17.58 5.56 3.93
C VAL A 130 16.92 4.72 5.02
N LYS A 131 16.03 3.80 4.65
CA LYS A 131 15.37 2.89 5.60
C LYS A 131 16.38 1.99 6.30
N GLU A 132 17.32 1.44 5.54
CA GLU A 132 18.35 0.55 6.08
C GLU A 132 19.36 1.30 6.96
N ARG A 133 19.78 2.50 6.54
CA ARG A 133 20.59 3.40 7.37
C ARG A 133 19.88 3.75 8.69
N ASN A 134 18.59 4.08 8.63
CA ASN A 134 17.79 4.36 9.82
C ASN A 134 17.61 3.13 10.72
N TRP A 135 17.49 1.93 10.13
CA TRP A 135 17.45 0.68 10.88
C TRP A 135 18.76 0.43 11.61
N GLN A 136 19.90 0.57 10.93
CA GLN A 136 21.23 0.41 11.53
C GLN A 136 21.49 1.40 12.65
N ASN A 137 21.04 2.65 12.51
CA ASN A 137 21.12 3.65 13.59
C ASN A 137 20.20 3.32 14.78
N ARG A 138 19.12 2.56 14.58
CA ARG A 138 18.18 2.15 15.64
C ARG A 138 18.61 0.89 16.38
N LEU A 139 19.40 0.01 15.77
CA LEU A 139 19.94 -1.19 16.41
C LEU A 139 20.67 -0.92 17.74
N PRO A 140 21.59 0.06 17.86
CA PRO A 140 22.25 0.34 19.13
C PRO A 140 21.30 0.96 20.18
N LEU A 141 20.27 1.71 19.77
CA LEU A 141 19.25 2.29 20.67
C LEU A 141 18.26 1.25 21.19
N ALA A 142 18.02 0.19 20.44
CA ALA A 142 17.19 -0.93 20.89
C ALA A 142 17.93 -1.86 21.86
N GLN A 143 19.27 -1.85 21.83
CA GLN A 143 20.13 -2.66 22.70
C GLN A 143 20.50 -1.96 24.01
N THR A 144 20.27 -0.65 24.14
CA THR A 144 20.36 -0.01 25.46
C THR A 144 19.21 -0.50 26.33
N PRO A 145 19.46 -1.22 27.44
CA PRO A 145 18.40 -1.57 28.37
C PRO A 145 17.73 -0.28 28.82
N ARG A 146 16.40 -0.21 28.72
CA ARG A 146 15.64 0.91 29.30
C ARG A 146 16.11 1.06 30.74
N PRO A 147 16.51 2.25 31.20
CA PRO A 147 16.82 2.43 32.61
C PRO A 147 15.58 1.98 33.38
N ALA A 148 15.73 0.93 34.18
CA ALA A 148 14.71 0.56 35.14
C ALA A 148 14.46 1.84 35.95
N MET A 149 13.22 2.33 35.93
CA MET A 149 12.78 3.43 36.77
C MET A 149 12.93 2.95 38.22
N ALA A 150 14.14 3.08 38.75
CA ALA A 150 14.49 2.77 40.11
C ALA A 150 13.95 3.89 40.99
N GLY A 151 12.97 3.55 41.82
CA GLY A 151 12.68 4.26 43.07
C GLY A 151 12.07 5.65 42.92
N ALA A 152 10.76 5.73 42.75
CA ALA A 152 9.98 6.87 43.23
C ALA A 152 9.01 6.42 44.31
N ARG A 153 9.55 6.23 45.52
CA ARG A 153 8.88 6.43 46.81
C ARG A 153 9.93 6.95 47.78
N PRO A 154 9.74 8.13 48.35
CA PRO A 154 9.23 8.19 49.72
C PRO A 154 7.79 8.70 49.80
#